data_AF-A0A7S4M726-F1
#
_entry.id   AF-A0A7S4M726-F1
#
_cell.length_a   1.000
_cell.length_b   1.000
_cell.length_c   1.000
_cell.angle_alpha   90.00
_cell.angle_beta   90.00
_cell.angle_gamma   90.00
#
_symmetry.space_group_name_H-M   'P 1'
#
loop_
_entity.id
_entity.type
_entity.pdbx_description
1 polymer ?
#
loop_
_entity_poly.entity_id
_entity_poly.type
_entity_poly.pdbx_seq_one_letter_code
_entity_poly.pdbx_strand_id
1 'polypeptide(L)'
;PQSEQDQYEYNVDKNMTVLRFEDTQGNELGLISWFAVHGTSMNNTNRLISGDNKGYAAYYTEKLKNGNNSVPGMGPFVAGFAQCNEGDVTPNTVGAYCPDGTPCDPRSSTCIGEDGRARTELCRGYGPGESDFDATQIIGTNQAEFALQLFDDAIEELKGEVAYIHTFVNMENVTVSAEYTSTGQQGKTCSAALGDSFAGGTTDGPGMFNFVQGTNDTETNKFWNDFAYTVLSRPTQDIIDCQAPKPILLNAGQMKFPAPWVASVVPIQIFKIGQLFVLGVPGEFTTMSGRRLRNSVMTSLQKHGLADQNSYIVISGLTNEYTHYIATYEEYQIQRYEAASTLYGPHTLAAYQQEFDSLVNGLALNKTSLPGPTPPNLNYVDWCLLECDRGPDGHPVGSPFGSIETDVASQYSPGDIANATFWGANPDHNYMTQSSYLTVDMNVNGSWQTILLDGDWDTKFHWKRSGVDHSLITVEWDIAPDTTSGQYRLTHTGYYKEAITGRLHQYSGVSSTFTVSN
;
A
#
# COMPACT_ATOMS: atom_id res chain seq x y z
N PRO A 1 -18.42 11.49 -17.33
CA PRO A 1 -19.43 12.38 -17.96
C PRO A 1 -20.05 13.32 -16.90
N GLN A 2 -20.45 14.55 -17.24
CA GLN A 2 -20.99 15.49 -16.22
C GLN A 2 -22.23 14.91 -15.51
N SER A 3 -23.16 14.33 -16.26
CA SER A 3 -24.38 13.70 -15.71
C SER A 3 -24.12 12.54 -14.75
N GLU A 4 -22.95 11.93 -14.81
CA GLU A 4 -22.51 10.90 -13.87
C GLU A 4 -21.81 11.52 -12.66
N GLN A 5 -20.96 12.53 -12.87
CA GLN A 5 -20.32 13.27 -11.78
C GLN A 5 -21.36 13.95 -10.89
N ASP A 6 -22.43 14.50 -11.46
CA ASP A 6 -23.53 15.16 -10.74
C ASP A 6 -24.30 14.22 -9.80
N GLN A 7 -24.10 12.89 -9.89
CA GLN A 7 -24.69 11.92 -8.97
C GLN A 7 -23.92 11.80 -7.65
N TYR A 8 -22.72 12.39 -7.57
CA TYR A 8 -21.84 12.29 -6.41
C TYR A 8 -21.44 13.68 -5.93
N GLU A 9 -21.46 13.88 -4.61
CA GLU A 9 -21.08 15.16 -4.00
C GLU A 9 -19.57 15.42 -4.09
N TYR A 10 -18.76 14.35 -4.09
CA TYR A 10 -17.31 14.41 -4.03
C TYR A 10 -16.66 13.64 -5.19
N ASN A 11 -15.47 14.10 -5.60
CA ASN A 11 -14.60 13.43 -6.55
C ASN A 11 -13.76 12.29 -5.93
N VAL A 12 -13.94 12.02 -4.63
CA VAL A 12 -13.38 10.89 -3.89
C VAL A 12 -14.50 10.13 -3.20
N ASP A 13 -14.29 8.85 -2.91
CA ASP A 13 -15.24 8.05 -2.12
C ASP A 13 -15.03 8.24 -0.62
N LYS A 14 -15.92 9.04 0.00
CA LYS A 14 -15.90 9.32 1.44
C LYS A 14 -16.61 8.26 2.30
N ASN A 15 -17.19 7.23 1.69
CA ASN A 15 -17.90 6.19 2.44
C ASN A 15 -16.89 5.17 3.00
N MET A 16 -16.89 5.03 4.32
CA MET A 16 -16.24 3.92 5.01
C MET A 16 -17.27 2.83 5.32
N THR A 17 -16.92 1.56 5.11
CA THR A 17 -17.77 0.41 5.48
C THR A 17 -17.05 -0.41 6.53
N VAL A 18 -17.71 -0.68 7.67
CA VAL A 18 -17.15 -1.49 8.76
C VAL A 18 -17.93 -2.79 8.91
N LEU A 19 -17.21 -3.91 8.92
CA LEU A 19 -17.72 -5.21 9.34
C LEU A 19 -17.24 -5.48 10.77
N ARG A 20 -18.17 -5.51 11.71
CA ARG A 20 -17.96 -5.85 13.13
C ARG A 20 -18.07 -7.36 13.34
N PHE A 21 -17.14 -7.92 14.11
CA PHE A 21 -17.13 -9.32 14.51
C PHE A 21 -17.36 -9.44 16.02
N GLU A 22 -18.27 -10.32 16.41
CA GLU A 22 -18.59 -10.62 17.81
C GLU A 22 -18.69 -12.13 18.02
N ASP A 23 -18.43 -12.56 19.25
CA ASP A 23 -18.75 -13.92 19.66
C ASP A 23 -20.23 -14.07 20.06
N THR A 24 -20.64 -15.30 20.38
CA THR A 24 -22.02 -15.61 20.78
C THR A 24 -22.46 -14.97 22.11
N GLN A 25 -21.52 -14.38 22.86
CA GLN A 25 -21.77 -13.69 24.13
C GLN A 25 -21.78 -12.17 23.97
N GLY A 26 -21.54 -11.65 22.76
CA GLY A 26 -21.42 -10.22 22.48
C GLY A 26 -20.04 -9.64 22.82
N ASN A 27 -19.02 -10.48 23.04
CA ASN A 27 -17.65 -9.99 23.16
C ASN A 27 -17.12 -9.58 21.79
N GLU A 28 -16.48 -8.43 21.74
CA GLU A 28 -15.88 -7.87 20.54
C GLU A 28 -14.66 -8.69 20.10
N LEU A 29 -14.67 -9.19 18.86
CA LEU A 29 -13.57 -10.00 18.30
C LEU A 29 -12.69 -9.19 17.35
N GLY A 30 -13.24 -8.20 16.67
CA GLY A 30 -12.49 -7.42 15.70
C GLY A 30 -13.35 -6.65 14.73
N LEU A 31 -12.69 -5.94 13.81
CA LEU A 31 -13.34 -5.24 12.71
C LEU A 31 -12.54 -5.35 11.42
N ILE A 32 -13.23 -5.20 10.29
CA ILE A 32 -12.62 -4.83 9.02
C ILE A 32 -13.25 -3.53 8.53
N SER A 33 -12.44 -2.52 8.24
CA SER A 33 -12.84 -1.24 7.67
C SER A 33 -12.34 -1.12 6.22
N TRP A 34 -13.24 -0.89 5.28
CA TRP A 34 -12.91 -0.55 3.89
C TRP A 34 -13.09 0.95 3.67
N PHE A 35 -12.00 1.61 3.24
CA PHE A 35 -12.01 3.04 2.92
C PHE A 35 -10.93 3.37 1.87
N ALA A 36 -11.31 4.14 0.85
CA ALA A 36 -10.45 4.46 -0.30
C ALA A 36 -9.47 5.60 0.02
N VAL A 37 -8.22 5.27 0.36
CA VAL A 37 -7.12 6.24 0.49
C VAL A 37 -5.78 5.52 0.38
N HIS A 38 -4.83 6.06 -0.39
CA HIS A 38 -3.49 5.48 -0.51
C HIS A 38 -2.75 5.40 0.85
N GLY A 39 -1.97 4.34 1.03
CA GLY A 39 -0.98 4.21 2.11
C GLY A 39 0.34 4.91 1.75
N THR A 40 0.27 6.23 1.52
CA THR A 40 1.40 7.06 1.05
C THR A 40 1.58 8.33 1.88
N SER A 41 1.25 8.29 3.18
CA SER A 41 1.56 9.40 4.10
C SER A 41 3.06 9.49 4.39
N MET A 42 3.73 8.35 4.53
CA MET A 42 5.18 8.25 4.54
C MET A 42 5.69 8.38 3.10
N ASN A 43 6.43 9.45 2.81
CA ASN A 43 6.88 9.72 1.45
C ASN A 43 8.08 8.83 1.03
N ASN A 44 8.48 8.95 -0.23
CA ASN A 44 9.56 8.15 -0.83
C ASN A 44 10.98 8.40 -0.27
N THR A 45 11.15 9.34 0.67
CA THR A 45 12.41 9.58 1.39
C THR A 45 12.51 8.76 2.68
N ASN A 46 11.40 8.22 3.17
CA ASN A 46 11.36 7.31 4.31
C ASN A 46 12.22 6.06 4.04
N ARG A 47 12.90 5.60 5.09
CA ARG A 47 13.75 4.38 5.06
C ARG A 47 13.37 3.38 6.14
N LEU A 48 12.28 3.62 6.87
CA LEU A 48 11.76 2.74 7.90
C LEU A 48 10.61 1.91 7.34
N ILE A 49 10.57 0.63 7.67
CA ILE A 49 9.40 -0.20 7.39
C ILE A 49 8.23 0.33 8.22
N SER A 50 7.09 0.55 7.57
CA SER A 50 5.89 1.08 8.20
C SER A 50 4.65 0.52 7.51
N GLY A 51 3.56 0.35 8.28
CA GLY A 51 2.23 0.05 7.73
C GLY A 51 1.50 1.30 7.21
N ASP A 52 2.15 2.46 7.22
CA ASP A 52 1.61 3.77 6.83
C ASP A 52 0.31 4.10 7.59
N ASN A 53 -0.56 4.95 7.03
CA ASN A 53 -1.74 5.47 7.72
C ASN A 53 -2.76 4.38 8.07
N LYS A 54 -2.93 3.36 7.22
CA LYS A 54 -3.82 2.22 7.51
C LYS A 54 -3.25 1.30 8.58
N GLY A 55 -1.94 1.06 8.57
CA GLY A 55 -1.25 0.33 9.62
C GLY A 55 -1.31 1.06 10.96
N TYR A 56 -1.14 2.38 10.95
CA TYR A 56 -1.34 3.20 12.15
C TYR A 56 -2.78 3.13 12.65
N ALA A 57 -3.78 3.20 11.75
CA ALA A 57 -5.19 3.06 12.13
C ALA A 57 -5.47 1.71 12.81
N ALA A 58 -4.93 0.61 12.26
CA ALA A 58 -5.02 -0.72 12.85
C ALA A 58 -4.36 -0.77 14.24
N TYR A 59 -3.10 -0.34 14.33
CA TYR A 59 -2.32 -0.26 15.57
C TYR A 59 -3.06 0.52 16.66
N TYR A 60 -3.55 1.72 16.33
CA TYR A 60 -4.26 2.60 17.24
C TYR A 60 -5.56 1.96 17.75
N THR A 61 -6.34 1.37 16.84
CA THR A 61 -7.58 0.65 17.18
C THR A 61 -7.32 -0.53 18.11
N GLU A 62 -6.31 -1.35 17.81
CA GLU A 62 -5.94 -2.51 18.62
C GLU A 62 -5.43 -2.10 20.00
N LYS A 63 -4.61 -1.04 20.11
CA LYS A 63 -4.18 -0.49 21.41
C LYS A 63 -5.37 -0.02 22.25
N LEU A 64 -6.36 0.64 21.65
CA LEU A 64 -7.57 1.07 22.37
C LEU A 64 -8.40 -0.13 22.86
N LYS A 65 -8.58 -1.16 22.04
CA LYS A 65 -9.44 -2.31 22.35
C LYS A 65 -8.75 -3.36 23.24
N ASN A 66 -7.45 -3.60 23.06
CA ASN A 66 -6.66 -4.55 23.84
C ASN A 66 -5.99 -3.92 25.08
N GLY A 67 -6.00 -2.58 25.18
CA GLY A 67 -5.40 -1.77 26.25
C GLY A 67 -3.98 -1.29 25.92
N ASN A 68 -3.61 -0.08 26.35
CA ASN A 68 -2.35 0.58 25.94
C ASN A 68 -1.06 -0.22 26.22
N ASN A 69 -1.09 -1.07 27.24
CA ASN A 69 0.05 -1.93 27.60
C ASN A 69 0.11 -3.23 26.78
N SER A 70 -0.82 -3.44 25.83
CA SER A 70 -0.78 -4.60 24.95
C SER A 70 0.42 -4.50 24.01
N VAL A 71 1.02 -5.64 23.71
CA VAL A 71 2.10 -5.71 22.72
C VAL A 71 1.48 -5.54 21.33
N PRO A 72 2.04 -4.67 20.46
CA PRO A 72 1.54 -4.52 19.08
C PRO A 72 1.52 -5.86 18.34
N GLY A 73 0.43 -6.14 17.61
CA GLY A 73 0.23 -7.42 16.94
C GLY A 73 -0.13 -8.58 17.87
N MET A 74 -0.36 -8.34 19.16
CA MET A 74 -0.88 -9.32 20.12
C MET A 74 -2.16 -8.80 20.78
N GLY A 75 -3.12 -9.70 20.98
CA GLY A 75 -4.38 -9.39 21.66
C GLY A 75 -5.55 -10.18 21.08
N PRO A 76 -6.68 -10.27 21.80
CA PRO A 76 -7.88 -10.94 21.29
C PRO A 76 -8.61 -10.13 20.20
N PHE A 77 -8.57 -8.80 20.24
CA PHE A 77 -9.20 -7.94 19.24
C PHE A 77 -8.25 -7.70 18.07
N VAL A 78 -8.73 -7.91 16.84
CA VAL A 78 -7.97 -7.67 15.60
C VAL A 78 -8.65 -6.59 14.75
N ALA A 79 -7.89 -5.59 14.29
CA ALA A 79 -8.41 -4.52 13.45
C ALA A 79 -7.79 -4.54 12.05
N GLY A 80 -8.60 -4.83 11.03
CA GLY A 80 -8.20 -4.75 9.63
C GLY A 80 -8.63 -3.42 8.99
N PHE A 81 -7.70 -2.67 8.41
CA PHE A 81 -8.01 -1.50 7.57
C PHE A 81 -7.65 -1.82 6.12
N ALA A 82 -8.65 -2.21 5.35
CA ALA A 82 -8.53 -2.64 3.97
C ALA A 82 -8.55 -1.46 2.98
N GLN A 83 -7.93 -1.69 1.83
CA GLN A 83 -8.03 -0.83 0.65
C GLN A 83 -9.36 -1.02 -0.08
N CYS A 84 -9.69 -0.09 -0.97
CA CYS A 84 -10.95 -0.07 -1.70
C CYS A 84 -10.69 0.29 -3.17
N ASN A 85 -11.17 1.44 -3.63
CA ASN A 85 -10.92 2.00 -4.95
C ASN A 85 -10.16 3.33 -4.81
N GLU A 86 -8.96 3.24 -4.25
CA GLU A 86 -8.11 4.38 -3.88
C GLU A 86 -7.25 4.93 -5.01
N GLY A 87 -7.32 4.40 -6.23
CA GLY A 87 -6.34 4.63 -7.29
C GLY A 87 -6.06 6.11 -7.64
N ASP A 88 -6.97 7.04 -7.35
CA ASP A 88 -6.80 8.48 -7.53
C ASP A 88 -6.98 9.29 -6.23
N VAL A 89 -6.83 8.65 -5.07
CA VAL A 89 -7.08 9.23 -3.74
C VAL A 89 -5.80 9.27 -2.89
N THR A 90 -5.33 10.47 -2.60
CA THR A 90 -4.15 10.73 -1.78
C THR A 90 -4.49 11.02 -0.31
N PRO A 91 -3.68 10.57 0.67
CA PRO A 91 -3.77 11.00 2.06
C PRO A 91 -3.19 12.41 2.29
N ASN A 92 -2.53 13.01 1.29
CA ASN A 92 -1.84 14.29 1.39
C ASN A 92 -2.82 15.48 1.26
N THR A 93 -3.65 15.66 2.29
CA THR A 93 -4.82 16.55 2.26
C THR A 93 -4.52 18.04 2.24
N VAL A 94 -3.29 18.48 2.49
CA VAL A 94 -2.92 19.90 2.39
C VAL A 94 -2.91 20.33 0.91
N GLY A 95 -2.61 19.39 0.01
CA GLY A 95 -2.57 19.62 -1.44
C GLY A 95 -1.15 19.53 -2.00
N ALA A 96 -1.04 19.70 -3.32
CA ALA A 96 0.22 19.60 -4.05
C ALA A 96 0.79 20.98 -4.42
N TYR A 97 2.02 21.23 -4.00
CA TYR A 97 2.67 22.53 -4.14
C TYR A 97 4.09 22.43 -4.67
N CYS A 98 4.50 23.51 -5.33
CA CYS A 98 5.85 23.77 -5.79
C CYS A 98 6.73 24.30 -4.65
N PRO A 99 8.07 24.30 -4.80
CA PRO A 99 8.98 24.79 -3.75
C PRO A 99 8.79 26.27 -3.38
N ASP A 100 8.21 27.06 -4.28
CA ASP A 100 7.86 28.47 -4.05
C ASP A 100 6.49 28.67 -3.37
N GLY A 101 5.78 27.59 -3.04
CA GLY A 101 4.46 27.60 -2.40
C GLY A 101 3.28 27.77 -3.36
N THR A 102 3.51 27.86 -4.67
CA THR A 102 2.40 27.89 -5.65
C THR A 102 1.81 26.49 -5.86
N PRO A 103 0.50 26.37 -6.17
CA PRO A 103 -0.09 25.07 -6.50
C PRO A 103 0.55 24.48 -7.76
N CYS A 104 0.75 23.16 -7.78
CA CYS A 104 1.21 22.48 -8.98
C CYS A 104 0.23 22.64 -10.16
N ASP A 105 0.73 22.48 -11.39
CA ASP A 105 -0.16 22.35 -12.54
C ASP A 105 -1.06 21.10 -12.39
N PRO A 106 -2.39 21.23 -12.40
CA PRO A 106 -3.30 20.13 -12.08
C PRO A 106 -3.37 19.06 -13.17
N ARG A 107 -2.95 19.36 -14.40
CA ARG A 107 -3.00 18.41 -15.52
C ARG A 107 -1.74 17.56 -15.62
N SER A 108 -0.58 18.20 -15.45
CA SER A 108 0.72 17.57 -15.62
C SER A 108 1.42 17.23 -14.31
N SER A 109 0.93 17.75 -13.18
CA SER A 109 1.56 17.64 -11.86
C SER A 109 3.01 18.13 -11.87
N THR A 110 3.22 19.31 -12.45
CA THR A 110 4.55 19.90 -12.60
C THR A 110 4.67 21.28 -11.97
N CYS A 111 5.92 21.66 -11.73
CA CYS A 111 6.34 23.02 -11.41
C CYS A 111 7.43 23.47 -12.37
N ILE A 112 7.57 24.79 -12.56
CA ILE A 112 8.64 25.35 -13.40
C ILE A 112 9.94 25.41 -12.60
N GLY A 113 10.95 24.66 -13.03
CA GLY A 113 12.29 24.70 -12.46
C GLY A 113 13.06 25.97 -12.81
N GLU A 114 14.22 26.16 -12.18
CA GLU A 114 15.10 27.32 -12.41
C GLU A 114 15.55 27.47 -13.89
N ASP A 115 15.58 26.36 -14.63
CA ASP A 115 15.90 26.31 -16.06
C ASP A 115 14.69 26.61 -16.97
N GLY A 116 13.54 26.99 -16.38
CA GLY A 116 12.31 27.30 -17.08
C GLY A 116 11.52 26.09 -17.57
N ARG A 117 11.89 24.87 -17.17
CA ARG A 117 11.24 23.62 -17.62
C ARG A 117 10.27 23.08 -16.58
N ALA A 118 9.17 22.50 -17.05
CA ALA A 118 8.21 21.79 -16.22
C ALA A 118 8.81 20.48 -15.69
N ARG A 119 8.68 20.24 -14.39
CA ARG A 119 9.26 19.09 -13.67
C ARG A 119 8.28 18.51 -12.67
N THR A 120 8.08 17.21 -12.69
CA THR A 120 7.27 16.48 -11.69
C THR A 120 8.02 16.37 -10.37
N GLU A 121 9.36 16.31 -10.41
CA GLU A 121 10.24 16.17 -9.23
C GLU A 121 10.07 17.31 -8.20
N LEU A 122 9.58 18.46 -8.67
CA LEU A 122 9.35 19.67 -7.88
C LEU A 122 7.93 19.76 -7.33
N CYS A 123 6.98 19.00 -7.87
CA CYS A 123 5.59 19.01 -7.41
C CYS A 123 5.39 17.92 -6.36
N ARG A 124 5.02 18.30 -5.14
CA ARG A 124 4.83 17.36 -4.03
C ARG A 124 3.51 17.58 -3.32
N GLY A 125 2.82 16.49 -3.01
CA GLY A 125 1.69 16.45 -2.08
C GLY A 125 2.18 16.54 -0.64
N TYR A 126 1.46 17.30 0.18
CA TYR A 126 1.76 17.43 1.61
C TYR A 126 0.60 16.90 2.46
N GLY A 127 0.95 16.04 3.43
CA GLY A 127 0.03 15.59 4.48
C GLY A 127 -0.21 16.67 5.53
N PRO A 128 -1.21 16.47 6.41
CA PRO A 128 -1.40 17.32 7.57
C PRO A 128 -0.25 17.14 8.58
N GLY A 129 -0.02 18.12 9.45
CA GLY A 129 1.06 18.07 10.46
C GLY A 129 2.37 18.69 9.97
N GLU A 130 3.45 18.47 10.73
CA GLU A 130 4.78 19.07 10.45
C GLU A 130 5.72 18.09 9.74
N SER A 131 5.44 16.79 9.83
CA SER A 131 6.22 15.70 9.25
C SER A 131 5.33 14.61 8.65
N ASP A 132 5.93 13.72 7.85
CA ASP A 132 5.26 12.53 7.35
C ASP A 132 4.79 11.58 8.46
N PHE A 133 5.48 11.56 9.61
CA PHE A 133 5.05 10.80 10.79
C PHE A 133 3.77 11.41 11.36
N ASP A 134 3.70 12.74 11.50
CA ASP A 134 2.47 13.43 11.94
C ASP A 134 1.33 13.19 10.95
N ALA A 135 1.61 13.31 9.65
CA ALA A 135 0.62 13.05 8.61
C ALA A 135 0.06 11.64 8.72
N THR A 136 0.94 10.65 8.86
CA THR A 136 0.57 9.24 9.01
C THR A 136 -0.30 9.01 10.25
N GLN A 137 0.11 9.56 11.39
CA GLN A 137 -0.62 9.46 12.65
C GLN A 137 -1.98 10.16 12.60
N ILE A 138 -2.06 11.37 12.02
CA ILE A 138 -3.31 12.14 11.91
C ILE A 138 -4.28 11.41 10.98
N ILE A 139 -3.84 11.01 9.78
CA ILE A 139 -4.70 10.32 8.80
C ILE A 139 -5.12 8.94 9.32
N GLY A 140 -4.22 8.22 10.00
CA GLY A 140 -4.54 6.93 10.63
C GLY A 140 -5.52 7.05 11.79
N THR A 141 -5.31 8.01 12.70
CA THR A 141 -6.23 8.30 13.82
C THR A 141 -7.63 8.64 13.30
N ASN A 142 -7.73 9.53 12.30
CA ASN A 142 -9.02 9.91 11.72
C ASN A 142 -9.77 8.70 11.14
N GLN A 143 -9.07 7.78 10.47
CA GLN A 143 -9.66 6.53 9.98
C GLN A 143 -10.12 5.64 11.13
N ALA A 144 -9.30 5.48 12.16
CA ALA A 144 -9.58 4.61 13.30
C ALA A 144 -10.76 5.11 14.14
N GLU A 145 -10.80 6.40 14.48
CA GLU A 145 -11.88 7.00 15.25
C GLU A 145 -13.22 6.88 14.52
N PHE A 146 -13.24 7.15 13.21
CA PHE A 146 -14.47 7.00 12.44
C PHE A 146 -14.89 5.53 12.28
N ALA A 147 -13.93 4.61 12.11
CA ALA A 147 -14.22 3.18 12.07
C ALA A 147 -14.79 2.68 13.41
N LEU A 148 -14.24 3.14 14.54
CA LEU A 148 -14.73 2.82 15.89
C LEU A 148 -16.11 3.41 16.14
N GLN A 149 -16.38 4.63 15.67
CA GLN A 149 -17.73 5.19 15.70
C GLN A 149 -18.73 4.29 14.95
N LEU A 150 -18.41 3.91 13.71
CA LEU A 150 -19.26 3.01 12.91
C LEU A 150 -19.39 1.62 13.56
N PHE A 151 -18.33 1.12 14.20
CA PHE A 151 -18.33 -0.13 14.94
C PHE A 151 -19.31 -0.08 16.11
N ASP A 152 -19.29 1.00 16.91
CA ASP A 152 -20.16 1.19 18.06
C ASP A 152 -21.62 1.43 17.65
N ASP A 153 -21.84 2.13 16.53
CA ASP A 153 -23.17 2.41 15.95
C ASP A 153 -23.74 1.23 15.15
N ALA A 154 -22.98 0.15 14.94
CA ALA A 154 -23.41 -0.99 14.13
C ALA A 154 -24.58 -1.75 14.78
N ILE A 155 -25.75 -1.66 14.14
CA ILE A 155 -26.99 -2.33 14.60
C ILE A 155 -27.51 -3.39 13.62
N GLU A 156 -26.99 -3.42 12.38
CA GLU A 156 -27.43 -4.37 11.36
C GLU A 156 -26.60 -5.66 11.41
N GLU A 157 -27.23 -6.73 11.89
CA GLU A 157 -26.65 -8.07 11.85
C GLU A 157 -26.69 -8.63 10.42
N LEU A 158 -25.54 -9.06 9.91
CA LEU A 158 -25.49 -9.74 8.61
C LEU A 158 -26.16 -11.12 8.68
N LYS A 159 -27.07 -11.40 7.76
CA LYS A 159 -27.89 -12.62 7.75
C LYS A 159 -27.88 -13.28 6.38
N GLY A 160 -27.83 -14.61 6.39
CA GLY A 160 -27.91 -15.42 5.19
C GLY A 160 -26.69 -16.30 5.02
N GLU A 161 -26.53 -16.81 3.80
CA GLU A 161 -25.45 -17.74 3.47
C GLU A 161 -24.09 -17.04 3.29
N VAL A 162 -23.03 -17.82 3.46
CA VAL A 162 -21.70 -17.47 2.99
C VAL A 162 -21.45 -18.22 1.69
N ALA A 163 -21.09 -17.50 0.64
CA ALA A 163 -20.78 -18.06 -0.67
C ALA A 163 -19.59 -17.33 -1.30
N TYR A 164 -18.99 -17.94 -2.31
CA TYR A 164 -17.92 -17.32 -3.07
C TYR A 164 -17.96 -17.78 -4.51
N ILE A 165 -17.41 -16.95 -5.40
CA ILE A 165 -17.12 -17.36 -6.77
C ILE A 165 -15.83 -16.72 -7.25
N HIS A 166 -15.03 -17.50 -7.98
CA HIS A 166 -13.72 -17.07 -8.48
C HIS A 166 -13.51 -17.49 -9.94
N THR A 167 -12.78 -16.68 -10.70
CA THR A 167 -12.20 -17.12 -11.99
C THR A 167 -10.87 -16.45 -12.25
N PHE A 168 -10.09 -17.07 -13.12
CA PHE A 168 -8.94 -16.42 -13.75
C PHE A 168 -9.35 -15.89 -15.12
N VAL A 169 -8.89 -14.69 -15.48
CA VAL A 169 -9.19 -14.04 -16.76
C VAL A 169 -7.88 -13.73 -17.48
N ASN A 170 -7.77 -14.06 -18.76
CA ASN A 170 -6.68 -13.54 -19.59
C ASN A 170 -7.00 -12.11 -20.02
N MET A 171 -6.57 -11.13 -19.23
CA MET A 171 -6.86 -9.71 -19.45
C MET A 171 -6.18 -9.13 -20.68
N GLU A 172 -5.20 -9.80 -21.29
CA GLU A 172 -4.61 -9.33 -22.55
C GLU A 172 -5.49 -9.63 -23.79
N ASN A 173 -6.59 -10.38 -23.64
CA ASN A 173 -7.41 -10.82 -24.77
C ASN A 173 -8.90 -11.01 -24.42
N VAL A 174 -9.51 -10.03 -23.75
CA VAL A 174 -10.95 -10.00 -23.48
C VAL A 174 -11.65 -9.20 -24.57
N THR A 175 -12.65 -9.80 -25.22
CA THR A 175 -13.60 -9.06 -26.06
C THR A 175 -14.71 -8.50 -25.19
N VAL A 176 -14.93 -7.19 -25.26
CA VAL A 176 -15.87 -6.47 -24.40
C VAL A 176 -17.09 -6.09 -25.21
N SER A 177 -18.26 -6.51 -24.74
CA SER A 177 -19.55 -6.22 -25.40
C SER A 177 -19.87 -4.73 -25.36
N ALA A 178 -20.56 -4.25 -26.39
CA ALA A 178 -20.86 -2.82 -26.58
C ALA A 178 -21.66 -2.19 -25.41
N GLU A 179 -22.39 -2.99 -24.65
CA GLU A 179 -23.15 -2.55 -23.47
C GLU A 179 -22.28 -2.16 -22.27
N TYR A 180 -21.05 -2.65 -22.19
CA TYR A 180 -20.10 -2.30 -21.12
C TYR A 180 -19.16 -1.17 -21.51
N THR A 181 -19.00 -0.89 -22.81
CA THR A 181 -18.04 0.13 -23.27
C THR A 181 -18.65 1.52 -23.26
N SER A 182 -17.87 2.52 -22.84
CA SER A 182 -18.27 3.93 -22.95
C SER A 182 -18.43 4.42 -24.39
N THR A 183 -17.90 3.69 -25.38
CA THR A 183 -18.03 4.00 -26.81
C THR A 183 -19.32 3.48 -27.43
N GLY A 184 -20.04 2.59 -26.74
CA GLY A 184 -21.23 1.91 -27.28
C GLY A 184 -20.92 0.97 -28.46
N GLN A 185 -19.65 0.59 -28.64
CA GLN A 185 -19.18 -0.34 -29.67
C GLN A 185 -18.43 -1.50 -29.01
N GLN A 186 -18.35 -2.65 -29.67
CA GLN A 186 -17.54 -3.76 -29.16
C GLN A 186 -16.09 -3.29 -28.96
N GLY A 187 -15.59 -3.48 -27.75
CA GLY A 187 -14.21 -3.17 -27.36
C GLY A 187 -13.36 -4.44 -27.25
N LYS A 188 -12.07 -4.24 -27.01
CA LYS A 188 -11.13 -5.31 -26.69
C LYS A 188 -10.08 -4.80 -25.73
N THR A 189 -9.63 -5.63 -24.80
CA THR A 189 -8.41 -5.36 -24.04
C THR A 189 -7.16 -5.62 -24.89
N CYS A 190 -6.03 -5.11 -24.42
CA CYS A 190 -4.77 -5.10 -25.15
C CYS A 190 -3.69 -5.93 -24.43
N SER A 191 -2.65 -6.33 -25.18
CA SER A 191 -1.37 -6.72 -24.59
C SER A 191 -0.92 -5.63 -23.62
N ALA A 192 -0.46 -6.02 -22.43
CA ALA A 192 -0.16 -5.06 -21.36
C ALA A 192 0.92 -4.05 -21.78
N ALA A 193 0.73 -2.77 -21.44
CA ALA A 193 1.71 -1.72 -21.68
C ALA A 193 1.58 -0.58 -20.66
N LEU A 194 2.73 -0.02 -20.28
CA LEU A 194 2.81 1.18 -19.44
C LEU A 194 3.16 2.39 -20.33
N GLY A 195 2.44 3.49 -20.11
CA GLY A 195 2.63 4.72 -20.86
C GLY A 195 3.73 5.62 -20.30
N ASP A 196 4.11 6.67 -21.02
CA ASP A 196 5.13 7.64 -20.57
C ASP A 196 4.87 8.20 -19.16
N SER A 197 3.62 8.56 -18.86
CA SER A 197 3.26 9.17 -17.58
C SER A 197 3.37 8.21 -16.39
N PHE A 198 3.53 6.89 -16.60
CA PHE A 198 3.94 5.96 -15.54
C PHE A 198 5.29 6.37 -14.93
N ALA A 199 6.26 6.76 -15.75
CA ALA A 199 7.57 7.19 -15.27
C ALA A 199 7.56 8.59 -14.64
N GLY A 200 6.47 9.35 -14.79
CA GLY A 200 6.26 10.65 -14.16
C GLY A 200 5.85 10.57 -12.69
N GLY A 201 5.46 9.39 -12.19
CA GLY A 201 4.98 9.20 -10.82
C GLY A 201 3.75 10.07 -10.51
N THR A 202 3.48 10.28 -9.22
CA THR A 202 2.37 11.13 -8.73
C THR A 202 2.88 12.24 -7.84
N THR A 203 1.97 13.07 -7.32
CA THR A 203 2.33 14.08 -6.31
C THR A 203 2.77 13.43 -4.99
N ASP A 204 2.36 12.18 -4.72
CA ASP A 204 2.73 11.44 -3.50
C ASP A 204 4.11 10.78 -3.62
N GLY A 205 4.58 10.61 -4.84
CA GLY A 205 5.87 10.02 -5.18
C GLY A 205 6.23 10.41 -6.59
N PRO A 206 6.87 11.58 -6.80
CA PRO A 206 7.16 12.04 -8.14
C PRO A 206 8.17 11.11 -8.81
N GLY A 207 8.00 10.97 -10.12
CA GLY A 207 8.91 10.21 -10.97
C GLY A 207 10.24 10.92 -11.17
N MET A 208 10.97 10.51 -12.20
CA MET A 208 12.29 11.08 -12.52
C MET A 208 12.42 11.34 -14.02
N PHE A 209 13.57 11.86 -14.42
CA PHE A 209 14.00 12.00 -15.83
C PHE A 209 13.12 12.94 -16.67
N ASN A 210 12.43 13.89 -16.03
CA ASN A 210 11.52 14.86 -16.64
C ASN A 210 10.26 14.26 -17.30
N PHE A 211 9.87 13.04 -16.95
CA PHE A 211 8.56 12.54 -17.36
C PHE A 211 7.46 13.34 -16.66
N VAL A 212 6.44 13.73 -17.42
CA VAL A 212 5.28 14.49 -16.92
C VAL A 212 4.00 13.69 -17.08
N GLN A 213 2.99 14.01 -16.27
CA GLN A 213 1.67 13.41 -16.42
C GLN A 213 0.88 14.06 -17.56
N GLY A 214 -0.12 13.34 -18.07
CA GLY A 214 -1.10 13.90 -19.00
C GLY A 214 -0.62 13.96 -20.46
N THR A 215 0.39 13.16 -20.81
CA THR A 215 1.02 13.16 -22.14
C THR A 215 0.37 12.13 -23.05
N ASN A 216 -0.11 12.58 -24.21
CA ASN A 216 -0.74 11.74 -25.23
C ASN A 216 0.09 11.65 -26.53
N ASP A 217 1.33 12.15 -26.54
CA ASP A 217 2.22 12.12 -27.70
C ASP A 217 3.53 11.39 -27.39
N THR A 218 4.12 10.81 -28.44
CA THR A 218 5.41 10.11 -28.34
C THR A 218 6.61 11.03 -28.60
N GLU A 219 6.37 12.31 -28.92
CA GLU A 219 7.44 13.26 -29.27
C GLU A 219 8.11 13.82 -28.02
N THR A 220 7.33 14.05 -26.96
CA THR A 220 7.79 14.61 -25.69
C THR A 220 8.90 13.77 -25.06
N ASN A 221 8.79 12.44 -25.06
CA ASN A 221 9.78 11.53 -24.46
C ASN A 221 10.49 10.63 -25.47
N LYS A 222 10.58 11.06 -26.74
CA LYS A 222 11.07 10.24 -27.85
C LYS A 222 12.40 9.54 -27.56
N PHE A 223 13.35 10.24 -26.93
CA PHE A 223 14.66 9.68 -26.58
C PHE A 223 14.53 8.46 -25.65
N TRP A 224 13.72 8.59 -24.59
CA TRP A 224 13.51 7.51 -23.63
C TRP A 224 12.74 6.34 -24.25
N ASN A 225 11.75 6.65 -25.09
CA ASN A 225 10.96 5.64 -25.78
C ASN A 225 11.85 4.84 -26.75
N ASP A 226 12.66 5.51 -27.57
CA ASP A 226 13.62 4.85 -28.45
C ASP A 226 14.65 4.02 -27.68
N PHE A 227 15.13 4.51 -26.53
CA PHE A 227 16.04 3.78 -25.67
C PHE A 227 15.39 2.51 -25.11
N ALA A 228 14.21 2.61 -24.51
CA ALA A 228 13.45 1.48 -23.98
C ALA A 228 13.16 0.45 -25.09
N TYR A 229 12.73 0.90 -26.27
CA TYR A 229 12.46 0.02 -27.41
C TYR A 229 13.70 -0.70 -27.94
N THR A 230 14.87 -0.04 -27.88
CA THR A 230 16.13 -0.62 -28.34
C THR A 230 16.66 -1.66 -27.36
N VAL A 231 16.50 -1.43 -26.05
CA VAL A 231 17.05 -2.29 -25.00
C VAL A 231 16.11 -3.42 -24.62
N LEU A 232 14.79 -3.20 -24.72
CA LEU A 232 13.78 -4.11 -24.17
C LEU A 232 12.90 -4.74 -25.27
N SER A 233 11.91 -3.99 -25.75
CA SER A 233 10.95 -4.48 -26.76
C SER A 233 10.23 -3.31 -27.43
N ARG A 234 10.17 -3.32 -28.76
CA ARG A 234 9.42 -2.33 -29.56
C ARG A 234 7.96 -2.78 -29.73
N PRO A 235 6.96 -1.93 -29.43
CA PRO A 235 5.55 -2.28 -29.65
C PRO A 235 5.23 -2.37 -31.14
N THR A 236 4.36 -3.31 -31.51
CA THR A 236 3.82 -3.43 -32.87
C THR A 236 2.71 -2.39 -33.10
N GLN A 237 2.37 -2.11 -34.36
CA GLN A 237 1.30 -1.17 -34.69
C GLN A 237 -0.04 -1.58 -34.05
N ASP A 238 -0.37 -2.86 -34.07
CA ASP A 238 -1.60 -3.37 -33.45
C ASP A 238 -1.67 -3.09 -31.93
N ILE A 239 -0.53 -3.16 -31.23
CA ILE A 239 -0.46 -2.82 -29.79
C ILE A 239 -0.62 -1.32 -29.59
N ILE A 240 0.05 -0.50 -30.42
CA ILE A 240 -0.07 0.96 -30.39
C ILE A 240 -1.53 1.38 -30.62
N ASP A 241 -2.18 0.83 -31.64
CA ASP A 241 -3.56 1.15 -32.01
C ASP A 241 -4.55 0.72 -30.92
N CYS A 242 -4.33 -0.45 -30.31
CA CYS A 242 -5.17 -0.93 -29.21
C CYS A 242 -5.02 -0.07 -27.95
N GLN A 243 -3.80 0.33 -27.61
CA GLN A 243 -3.49 1.11 -26.40
C GLN A 243 -3.80 2.60 -26.55
N ALA A 244 -4.06 3.09 -27.77
CA ALA A 244 -4.31 4.51 -28.03
C ALA A 244 -5.36 5.11 -27.07
N PRO A 245 -5.16 6.34 -26.56
CA PRO A 245 -4.11 7.30 -26.94
C PRO A 245 -2.78 7.17 -26.15
N LYS A 246 -2.58 6.08 -25.37
CA LYS A 246 -1.38 5.92 -24.54
C LYS A 246 -0.09 5.91 -25.38
N PRO A 247 0.85 6.85 -25.14
CA PRO A 247 2.20 6.72 -25.67
C PRO A 247 2.93 5.64 -24.86
N ILE A 248 3.21 4.50 -25.49
CA ILE A 248 3.81 3.34 -24.81
C ILE A 248 5.28 3.67 -24.44
N LEU A 249 5.62 3.52 -23.17
CA LEU A 249 7.01 3.54 -22.69
C LEU A 249 7.55 2.11 -22.57
N LEU A 250 6.79 1.23 -21.90
CA LEU A 250 7.16 -0.17 -21.69
C LEU A 250 6.13 -1.09 -22.34
N ASN A 251 6.59 -1.90 -23.30
CA ASN A 251 5.82 -2.96 -23.95
C ASN A 251 5.72 -4.21 -23.05
N ALA A 252 5.24 -4.03 -21.82
CA ALA A 252 5.36 -4.96 -20.70
C ALA A 252 4.80 -6.37 -21.00
N GLY A 253 3.69 -6.45 -21.71
CA GLY A 253 3.08 -7.72 -22.13
C GLY A 253 3.97 -8.56 -23.04
N GLN A 254 4.92 -7.95 -23.74
CA GLN A 254 5.89 -8.66 -24.60
C GLN A 254 7.23 -8.94 -23.89
N MET A 255 7.41 -8.44 -22.67
CA MET A 255 8.64 -8.60 -21.89
C MET A 255 8.54 -9.88 -21.06
N LYS A 256 9.07 -10.99 -21.60
CA LYS A 256 8.93 -12.34 -21.04
C LYS A 256 10.22 -12.96 -20.49
N PHE A 257 11.35 -12.26 -20.58
CA PHE A 257 12.64 -12.74 -20.08
C PHE A 257 13.10 -11.91 -18.87
N PRO A 258 13.61 -12.54 -17.78
CA PRO A 258 13.60 -13.97 -17.45
C PRO A 258 12.24 -14.66 -17.35
N ALA A 259 11.26 -13.87 -16.93
CA ALA A 259 9.88 -14.25 -16.72
C ALA A 259 8.99 -13.14 -17.28
N PRO A 260 7.68 -13.38 -17.43
CA PRO A 260 6.72 -12.32 -17.69
C PRO A 260 6.86 -11.17 -16.68
N TRP A 261 7.04 -9.93 -17.15
CA TRP A 261 7.21 -8.76 -16.28
C TRP A 261 5.90 -8.30 -15.63
N VAL A 262 4.76 -8.65 -16.24
CA VAL A 262 3.42 -8.34 -15.76
C VAL A 262 2.53 -9.57 -15.96
N ALA A 263 1.52 -9.71 -15.10
CA ALA A 263 0.52 -10.76 -15.22
C ALA A 263 -0.37 -10.55 -16.45
N SER A 264 -0.62 -11.62 -17.21
CA SER A 264 -1.66 -11.64 -18.25
C SER A 264 -2.92 -12.36 -17.79
N VAL A 265 -2.77 -13.35 -16.90
CA VAL A 265 -3.85 -14.10 -16.27
C VAL A 265 -4.07 -13.57 -14.87
N VAL A 266 -5.24 -12.97 -14.62
CA VAL A 266 -5.53 -12.25 -13.37
C VAL A 266 -6.69 -12.93 -12.63
N PRO A 267 -6.63 -13.05 -11.29
CA PRO A 267 -7.74 -13.53 -10.47
C PRO A 267 -8.79 -12.43 -10.25
N ILE A 268 -10.06 -12.78 -10.36
CA ILE A 268 -11.18 -11.96 -9.86
C ILE A 268 -12.13 -12.83 -9.03
N GLN A 269 -12.73 -12.24 -8.00
CA GLN A 269 -13.62 -12.98 -7.11
C GLN A 269 -14.69 -12.12 -6.44
N ILE A 270 -15.77 -12.79 -6.04
CA ILE A 270 -16.82 -12.22 -5.18
C ILE A 270 -16.93 -13.13 -3.95
N PHE A 271 -16.86 -12.54 -2.75
CA PHE A 271 -17.35 -13.16 -1.52
C PHE A 271 -18.74 -12.60 -1.19
N LYS A 272 -19.66 -13.48 -0.83
CA LYS A 272 -20.99 -13.14 -0.29
C LYS A 272 -21.02 -13.56 1.18
N ILE A 273 -21.37 -12.63 2.06
CA ILE A 273 -21.55 -12.85 3.50
C ILE A 273 -22.92 -12.28 3.86
N GLY A 274 -23.96 -13.11 3.82
CA GLY A 274 -25.33 -12.64 3.96
C GLY A 274 -25.70 -11.65 2.86
N GLN A 275 -25.98 -10.41 3.26
CA GLN A 275 -26.28 -9.28 2.37
C GLN A 275 -25.05 -8.44 1.98
N LEU A 276 -23.83 -8.78 2.44
CA LEU A 276 -22.59 -8.11 2.05
C LEU A 276 -21.89 -8.84 0.89
N PHE A 277 -21.48 -8.10 -0.13
CA PHE A 277 -20.69 -8.57 -1.26
C PHE A 277 -19.32 -7.87 -1.29
N VAL A 278 -18.25 -8.64 -1.20
CA VAL A 278 -16.87 -8.15 -1.28
C VAL A 278 -16.28 -8.51 -2.64
N LEU A 279 -15.95 -7.50 -3.44
CA LEU A 279 -15.34 -7.66 -4.76
C LEU A 279 -13.82 -7.61 -4.64
N GLY A 280 -13.15 -8.75 -4.81
CA GLY A 280 -11.69 -8.79 -4.85
C GLY A 280 -11.19 -8.42 -6.25
N VAL A 281 -10.51 -7.28 -6.37
CA VAL A 281 -9.97 -6.78 -7.65
C VAL A 281 -8.43 -6.72 -7.61
N PRO A 282 -7.73 -7.15 -8.67
CA PRO A 282 -6.27 -7.30 -8.65
C PRO A 282 -5.53 -6.01 -9.09
N GLY A 283 -5.85 -4.88 -8.45
CA GLY A 283 -5.22 -3.60 -8.74
C GLY A 283 -6.08 -2.39 -8.36
N GLU A 284 -5.59 -1.21 -8.75
CA GLU A 284 -5.96 0.07 -8.15
C GLU A 284 -7.00 0.79 -8.98
N PHE A 285 -8.25 0.55 -8.63
CA PHE A 285 -9.40 1.22 -9.25
C PHE A 285 -9.42 2.68 -8.84
N THR A 286 -9.55 3.59 -9.81
CA THR A 286 -9.88 5.00 -9.53
C THR A 286 -11.27 5.11 -8.90
N THR A 287 -11.57 6.28 -8.34
CA THR A 287 -12.84 6.57 -7.68
C THR A 287 -14.04 6.21 -8.57
N MET A 288 -14.06 6.70 -9.81
CA MET A 288 -15.17 6.41 -10.72
C MET A 288 -15.15 4.98 -11.27
N SER A 289 -13.98 4.38 -11.45
CA SER A 289 -13.89 2.95 -11.79
C SER A 289 -14.55 2.08 -10.72
N GLY A 290 -14.26 2.35 -9.46
CA GLY A 290 -14.85 1.62 -8.34
C GLY A 290 -16.36 1.84 -8.21
N ARG A 291 -16.84 3.09 -8.36
CA ARG A 291 -18.28 3.41 -8.40
C ARG A 291 -19.00 2.64 -9.52
N ARG A 292 -18.46 2.66 -10.74
CA ARG A 292 -19.04 1.97 -11.90
C ARG A 292 -19.10 0.46 -11.69
N LEU A 293 -18.03 -0.15 -11.18
CA LEU A 293 -18.01 -1.59 -10.90
C LEU A 293 -19.06 -1.97 -9.84
N ARG A 294 -19.10 -1.24 -8.72
CA ARG A 294 -20.11 -1.47 -7.66
C ARG A 294 -21.53 -1.39 -8.21
N ASN A 295 -21.83 -0.35 -9.00
CA ASN A 295 -23.15 -0.15 -9.59
C ASN A 295 -23.53 -1.25 -10.60
N SER A 296 -22.60 -1.66 -11.48
CA SER A 296 -22.88 -2.73 -12.45
C SER A 296 -23.10 -4.08 -11.77
N VAL A 297 -22.29 -4.40 -10.75
CA VAL A 297 -22.44 -5.66 -10.02
C VAL A 297 -23.71 -5.67 -9.18
N MET A 298 -24.03 -4.57 -8.48
CA MET A 298 -25.29 -4.44 -7.73
C MET A 298 -26.50 -4.63 -8.65
N THR A 299 -26.49 -4.00 -9.82
CA THR A 299 -27.56 -4.16 -10.83
C THR A 299 -27.71 -5.62 -11.26
N SER A 300 -26.59 -6.30 -11.52
CA SER A 300 -26.61 -7.72 -11.91
C SER A 300 -27.11 -8.63 -10.78
N LEU A 301 -26.70 -8.37 -9.53
CA LEU A 301 -27.14 -9.11 -8.36
C LEU A 301 -28.66 -8.97 -8.15
N GLN A 302 -29.18 -7.74 -8.25
CA GLN A 302 -30.61 -7.46 -8.13
C GLN A 302 -31.42 -8.12 -9.25
N LYS A 303 -30.92 -8.11 -10.48
CA LYS A 303 -31.55 -8.81 -11.63
C LYS A 303 -31.72 -10.32 -11.38
N HIS A 304 -30.78 -10.93 -10.66
CA HIS A 304 -30.83 -12.35 -10.30
C HIS A 304 -31.52 -12.62 -8.95
N GLY A 305 -32.03 -11.59 -8.27
CA GLY A 305 -32.64 -11.73 -6.95
C GLY A 305 -31.66 -12.12 -5.84
N LEU A 306 -30.36 -11.89 -6.04
CA LEU A 306 -29.31 -12.17 -5.06
C LEU A 306 -29.09 -11.02 -4.07
N ALA A 307 -29.46 -9.80 -4.45
CA ALA A 307 -29.35 -8.59 -3.65
C ALA A 307 -30.65 -7.79 -3.69
N ASP A 308 -30.87 -7.00 -2.65
CA ASP A 308 -32.00 -6.08 -2.50
C ASP A 308 -31.50 -4.68 -2.09
N GLN A 309 -32.38 -3.84 -1.53
CA GLN A 309 -32.03 -2.47 -1.11
C GLN A 309 -31.18 -2.41 0.16
N ASN A 310 -31.13 -3.49 0.94
CA ASN A 310 -30.33 -3.59 2.16
C ASN A 310 -29.00 -4.31 1.92
N SER A 311 -28.68 -4.60 0.66
CA SER A 311 -27.44 -5.27 0.31
C SER A 311 -26.29 -4.28 0.15
N TYR A 312 -25.11 -4.68 0.63
CA TYR A 312 -23.90 -3.88 0.62
C TYR A 312 -22.90 -4.41 -0.39
N ILE A 313 -22.17 -3.51 -1.03
CA ILE A 313 -21.08 -3.88 -1.93
C ILE A 313 -19.84 -3.05 -1.65
N VAL A 314 -18.74 -3.74 -1.37
CA VAL A 314 -17.43 -3.14 -1.13
C VAL A 314 -16.44 -3.65 -2.17
N ILE A 315 -15.52 -2.78 -2.56
CA ILE A 315 -14.34 -3.18 -3.34
C ILE A 315 -13.22 -3.46 -2.35
N SER A 316 -12.48 -4.53 -2.60
CA SER A 316 -11.22 -4.83 -1.96
C SER A 316 -10.14 -4.74 -3.04
N GLY A 317 -9.43 -3.61 -3.07
CA GLY A 317 -8.28 -3.36 -3.95
C GLY A 317 -7.09 -4.27 -3.62
N LEU A 318 -6.04 -4.25 -4.46
CA LEU A 318 -4.82 -5.06 -4.29
C LEU A 318 -5.04 -6.54 -3.93
N THR A 319 -6.12 -7.15 -4.41
CA THR A 319 -6.51 -8.48 -3.97
C THR A 319 -5.96 -9.56 -4.91
N ASN A 320 -5.25 -10.54 -4.34
CA ASN A 320 -4.70 -11.75 -4.97
C ASN A 320 -3.55 -11.55 -5.99
N GLU A 321 -3.54 -10.48 -6.76
CA GLU A 321 -2.52 -10.14 -7.77
C GLU A 321 -2.46 -8.61 -7.94
N TYR A 322 -1.37 -8.08 -8.49
CA TYR A 322 -1.22 -6.65 -8.76
C TYR A 322 -1.06 -6.35 -10.25
N THR A 323 -2.02 -5.63 -10.82
CA THR A 323 -2.05 -5.27 -12.24
C THR A 323 -2.05 -3.76 -12.48
N HIS A 324 -1.41 -3.02 -11.57
CA HIS A 324 -1.37 -1.57 -11.56
C HIS A 324 -2.79 -0.97 -11.46
N TYR A 325 -3.09 0.06 -12.26
CA TYR A 325 -4.27 0.91 -12.08
C TYR A 325 -5.39 0.54 -13.04
N ILE A 326 -6.62 0.90 -12.68
CA ILE A 326 -7.80 0.76 -13.51
C ILE A 326 -8.52 2.11 -13.56
N ALA A 327 -8.27 2.85 -14.63
CA ALA A 327 -8.98 4.09 -14.95
C ALA A 327 -10.26 3.80 -15.77
N THR A 328 -11.24 4.71 -15.68
CA THR A 328 -12.38 4.71 -16.60
C THR A 328 -11.89 4.98 -18.03
N TYR A 329 -12.71 4.66 -19.04
CA TYR A 329 -12.36 4.99 -20.44
C TYR A 329 -12.07 6.49 -20.61
N GLU A 330 -12.84 7.35 -19.95
CA GLU A 330 -12.74 8.80 -20.00
C GLU A 330 -11.48 9.33 -19.31
N GLU A 331 -11.16 8.83 -18.12
CA GLU A 331 -9.90 9.12 -17.42
C GLU A 331 -8.69 8.64 -18.23
N TYR A 332 -8.81 7.46 -18.84
CA TYR A 332 -7.76 6.88 -19.68
C TYR A 332 -7.36 7.81 -20.83
N GLN A 333 -8.30 8.57 -21.40
CA GLN A 333 -8.00 9.48 -22.51
C GLN A 333 -7.05 10.62 -22.12
N ILE A 334 -6.92 10.93 -20.82
CA ILE A 334 -6.08 12.04 -20.34
C ILE A 334 -4.62 11.61 -20.17
N GLN A 335 -4.36 10.32 -19.95
CA GLN A 335 -3.01 9.76 -19.68
C GLN A 335 -2.25 10.45 -18.54
N ARG A 336 -2.94 10.72 -17.44
CA ARG A 336 -2.26 10.89 -16.14
C ARG A 336 -1.67 9.56 -15.66
N TYR A 337 -1.01 9.54 -14.51
CA TYR A 337 -0.27 8.37 -14.02
C TYR A 337 -1.10 7.09 -13.99
N GLU A 338 -2.33 7.15 -13.47
CA GLU A 338 -3.24 6.02 -13.31
C GLU A 338 -3.70 5.47 -14.66
N ALA A 339 -3.99 6.37 -15.60
CA ALA A 339 -4.36 6.06 -16.97
C ALA A 339 -3.20 5.43 -17.77
N ALA A 340 -1.99 5.97 -17.64
CA ALA A 340 -0.78 5.41 -18.24
C ALA A 340 -0.41 4.05 -17.62
N SER A 341 -0.80 3.84 -16.36
CA SER A 341 -0.61 2.59 -15.62
C SER A 341 -1.76 1.61 -15.78
N THR A 342 -2.79 1.93 -16.57
CA THR A 342 -3.89 1.00 -16.89
C THR A 342 -3.44 0.01 -17.96
N LEU A 343 -2.89 -1.13 -17.53
CA LEU A 343 -2.09 -2.04 -18.36
C LEU A 343 -2.78 -2.48 -19.65
N TYR A 344 -4.03 -2.92 -19.57
CA TYR A 344 -4.71 -3.64 -20.66
C TYR A 344 -5.51 -2.72 -21.60
N GLY A 345 -5.20 -1.42 -21.61
CA GLY A 345 -5.75 -0.44 -22.54
C GLY A 345 -7.06 0.20 -22.07
N PRO A 346 -7.71 1.00 -22.95
CA PRO A 346 -8.83 1.88 -22.59
C PRO A 346 -10.10 1.13 -22.13
N HIS A 347 -10.23 -0.16 -22.47
CA HIS A 347 -11.39 -0.98 -22.13
C HIS A 347 -11.18 -1.87 -20.90
N THR A 348 -10.12 -1.65 -20.13
CA THR A 348 -9.78 -2.46 -18.95
C THR A 348 -10.92 -2.49 -17.92
N LEU A 349 -11.47 -1.33 -17.52
CA LEU A 349 -12.60 -1.28 -16.59
C LEU A 349 -13.84 -2.00 -17.15
N ALA A 350 -14.15 -1.79 -18.42
CA ALA A 350 -15.31 -2.39 -19.06
C ALA A 350 -15.20 -3.93 -19.11
N ALA A 351 -13.99 -4.45 -19.33
CA ALA A 351 -13.71 -5.87 -19.20
C ALA A 351 -13.98 -6.37 -17.78
N TYR A 352 -13.48 -5.68 -16.74
CA TYR A 352 -13.80 -6.05 -15.36
C TYR A 352 -15.31 -6.05 -15.08
N GLN A 353 -16.06 -5.02 -15.51
CA GLN A 353 -17.52 -5.00 -15.32
C GLN A 353 -18.21 -6.21 -15.98
N GLN A 354 -17.80 -6.58 -17.20
CA GLN A 354 -18.32 -7.74 -17.92
C GLN A 354 -17.98 -9.08 -17.23
N GLU A 355 -16.74 -9.23 -16.77
CA GLU A 355 -16.31 -10.48 -16.14
C GLU A 355 -16.91 -10.65 -14.74
N PHE A 356 -17.11 -9.55 -14.00
CA PHE A 356 -17.84 -9.59 -12.73
C PHE A 356 -19.34 -9.86 -12.92
N ASP A 357 -19.98 -9.38 -14.00
CA ASP A 357 -21.34 -9.81 -14.34
C ASP A 357 -21.41 -11.33 -14.59
N SER A 358 -20.39 -11.88 -15.27
CA SER A 358 -20.27 -13.33 -15.46
C SER A 358 -20.13 -14.07 -14.13
N LEU A 359 -19.37 -13.55 -13.17
CA LEU A 359 -19.30 -14.09 -11.81
C LEU A 359 -20.66 -14.05 -11.10
N VAL A 360 -21.42 -12.96 -11.20
CA VAL A 360 -22.77 -12.88 -10.63
C VAL A 360 -23.69 -13.94 -11.24
N ASN A 361 -23.64 -14.14 -12.56
CA ASN A 361 -24.37 -15.20 -13.24
C ASN A 361 -23.99 -16.59 -12.71
N GLY A 362 -22.70 -16.83 -12.46
CA GLY A 362 -22.21 -18.07 -11.87
C GLY A 362 -22.70 -18.27 -10.43
N LEU A 363 -22.69 -17.20 -9.63
CA LEU A 363 -23.15 -17.22 -8.25
C LEU A 363 -24.65 -17.53 -8.17
N ALA A 364 -25.45 -16.95 -9.08
CA ALA A 364 -26.89 -17.25 -9.19
C ALA A 364 -27.18 -18.72 -9.54
N LEU A 365 -26.20 -19.41 -10.13
CA LEU A 365 -26.24 -20.83 -10.45
C LEU A 365 -25.56 -21.70 -9.37
N ASN A 366 -25.28 -21.15 -8.20
CA ASN A 366 -24.58 -21.80 -7.08
C ASN A 366 -23.22 -22.40 -7.47
N LYS A 367 -22.50 -21.76 -8.40
CA LYS A 367 -21.12 -22.14 -8.76
C LYS A 367 -20.14 -21.44 -7.83
N THR A 368 -19.04 -22.13 -7.53
CA THR A 368 -17.91 -21.58 -6.78
C THR A 368 -16.74 -21.15 -7.68
N SER A 369 -16.78 -21.52 -8.96
CA SER A 369 -15.83 -21.03 -9.96
C SER A 369 -16.40 -21.03 -11.38
N LEU A 370 -15.79 -20.22 -12.24
CA LEU A 370 -15.97 -20.28 -13.68
C LEU A 370 -14.69 -20.81 -14.36
N PRO A 371 -14.79 -21.34 -15.59
CA PRO A 371 -13.61 -21.71 -16.38
C PRO A 371 -12.73 -20.48 -16.66
N GLY A 372 -11.42 -20.67 -16.56
CA GLY A 372 -10.40 -19.66 -16.84
C GLY A 372 -9.05 -20.32 -17.13
N PRO A 373 -8.09 -19.59 -17.73
CA PRO A 373 -6.73 -20.09 -17.91
C PRO A 373 -6.01 -20.25 -16.57
N THR A 374 -5.05 -21.16 -16.50
CA THR A 374 -4.18 -21.30 -15.32
C THR A 374 -3.09 -20.23 -15.35
N PRO A 375 -2.84 -19.48 -14.26
CA PRO A 375 -1.73 -18.55 -14.20
C PRO A 375 -0.38 -19.29 -14.28
N PRO A 376 0.67 -18.66 -14.85
CA PRO A 376 1.99 -19.28 -14.95
C PRO A 376 2.61 -19.49 -13.55
N ASN A 377 3.30 -20.61 -13.36
CA ASN A 377 4.12 -20.84 -12.16
C ASN A 377 5.54 -20.32 -12.41
N LEU A 378 5.95 -19.29 -11.67
CA LEU A 378 7.24 -18.61 -11.83
C LEU A 378 8.29 -19.03 -10.78
N ASN A 379 8.06 -20.10 -10.01
CA ASN A 379 9.00 -20.59 -8.98
C ASN A 379 10.38 -21.00 -9.52
N TYR A 380 10.57 -21.06 -10.84
CA TYR A 380 11.86 -21.31 -11.47
C TYR A 380 12.77 -20.07 -11.54
N VAL A 381 12.23 -18.87 -11.27
CA VAL A 381 12.97 -17.61 -11.25
C VAL A 381 13.42 -17.32 -9.84
N ASP A 382 14.57 -17.86 -9.45
CA ASP A 382 15.27 -17.51 -8.20
C ASP A 382 16.26 -16.37 -8.45
N TRP A 383 15.77 -15.31 -9.11
CA TRP A 383 16.64 -14.24 -9.62
C TRP A 383 16.75 -13.10 -8.61
N CYS A 384 17.83 -13.13 -7.85
CA CYS A 384 18.22 -12.04 -6.98
C CYS A 384 19.05 -11.02 -7.76
N LEU A 385 18.47 -9.84 -8.08
CA LEU A 385 19.19 -8.75 -8.75
C LEU A 385 20.18 -8.02 -7.82
N LEU A 386 20.05 -8.22 -6.50
CA LEU A 386 20.85 -7.56 -5.45
C LEU A 386 21.25 -8.61 -4.42
N GLU A 387 22.53 -9.04 -4.42
CA GLU A 387 23.20 -9.97 -3.49
C GLU A 387 22.31 -10.57 -2.37
N CYS A 388 21.79 -11.78 -2.61
CA CYS A 388 20.94 -12.51 -1.66
C CYS A 388 21.69 -13.07 -0.45
N ASP A 389 23.01 -13.29 -0.59
CA ASP A 389 23.82 -13.66 0.57
C ASP A 389 24.54 -12.42 1.10
N ARG A 390 24.09 -11.93 2.26
CA ARG A 390 24.82 -10.88 2.97
C ARG A 390 26.12 -11.50 3.50
N GLY A 391 27.25 -10.87 3.17
CA GLY A 391 28.56 -11.26 3.69
C GLY A 391 28.59 -11.31 5.22
N PRO A 392 29.65 -11.86 5.81
CA PRO A 392 29.79 -11.90 7.27
C PRO A 392 29.87 -10.49 7.85
N ASP A 393 29.44 -10.34 9.10
CA ASP A 393 29.52 -9.07 9.82
C ASP A 393 30.81 -8.99 10.65
N GLY A 394 31.37 -7.79 10.70
CA GLY A 394 32.48 -7.45 11.58
C GLY A 394 32.05 -6.48 12.68
N HIS A 395 32.92 -6.30 13.66
CA HIS A 395 32.78 -5.26 14.68
C HIS A 395 34.16 -4.69 15.03
N PRO A 396 34.26 -3.47 15.56
CA PRO A 396 35.55 -2.90 15.95
C PRO A 396 36.27 -3.72 17.02
N VAL A 397 37.59 -3.66 17.00
CA VAL A 397 38.43 -4.31 18.01
C VAL A 397 38.09 -3.75 19.39
N GLY A 398 37.70 -4.62 20.32
CA GLY A 398 37.32 -4.24 21.68
C GLY A 398 35.85 -3.82 21.85
N SER A 399 35.05 -3.84 20.78
CA SER A 399 33.61 -3.50 20.81
C SER A 399 32.81 -4.61 20.13
N PRO A 400 32.57 -5.75 20.80
CA PRO A 400 31.76 -6.84 20.24
C PRO A 400 30.33 -6.39 19.92
N PHE A 401 29.61 -7.16 19.10
CA PHE A 401 28.19 -6.91 18.82
C PHE A 401 27.37 -6.71 20.11
N GLY A 402 26.52 -5.69 20.12
CA GLY A 402 25.76 -5.23 21.28
C GLY A 402 26.47 -4.18 22.14
N SER A 403 27.76 -3.89 21.88
CA SER A 403 28.46 -2.81 22.60
C SER A 403 27.91 -1.44 22.21
N ILE A 404 27.82 -0.54 23.19
CA ILE A 404 27.38 0.84 22.98
C ILE A 404 28.47 1.63 22.24
N GLU A 405 28.05 2.36 21.22
CA GLU A 405 28.85 3.37 20.52
C GLU A 405 28.49 4.78 21.04
N THR A 406 27.20 5.08 21.13
CA THR A 406 26.66 6.30 21.74
C THR A 406 25.58 5.91 22.73
N ASP A 407 25.74 6.29 23.99
CA ASP A 407 24.78 5.97 25.06
C ASP A 407 23.70 7.04 25.20
N VAL A 408 22.64 6.71 25.94
CA VAL A 408 21.58 7.65 26.33
C VAL A 408 22.09 8.76 27.26
N ALA A 409 21.39 9.89 27.29
CA ALA A 409 21.52 10.86 28.37
C ALA A 409 20.96 10.30 29.68
N SER A 410 21.40 10.82 30.83
CA SER A 410 20.94 10.32 32.14
C SER A 410 19.51 10.73 32.50
N GLN A 411 18.97 11.77 31.85
CA GLN A 411 17.65 12.31 32.14
C GLN A 411 17.00 12.85 30.86
N TYR A 412 15.69 12.64 30.76
CA TYR A 412 14.81 13.15 29.71
C TYR A 412 13.49 13.63 30.33
N SER A 413 12.77 14.45 29.56
CA SER A 413 11.41 14.90 29.84
C SER A 413 10.45 14.33 28.79
N PRO A 414 9.14 14.23 29.06
CA PRO A 414 8.16 13.96 28.01
C PRO A 414 8.28 14.95 26.86
N GLY A 415 8.22 14.45 25.62
CA GLY A 415 8.49 15.20 24.39
C GLY A 415 9.95 15.15 23.92
N ASP A 416 10.88 14.69 24.75
CA ASP A 416 12.26 14.43 24.30
C ASP A 416 12.36 13.11 23.51
N ILE A 417 13.44 12.98 22.75
CA ILE A 417 13.80 11.75 22.04
C ILE A 417 15.00 11.10 22.74
N ALA A 418 14.80 9.91 23.29
CA ALA A 418 15.88 9.08 23.82
C ALA A 418 16.44 8.17 22.74
N ASN A 419 17.76 8.13 22.58
CA ASN A 419 18.39 7.22 21.64
C ASN A 419 19.70 6.62 22.16
N ALA A 420 19.98 5.40 21.71
CA ALA A 420 21.24 4.71 21.95
C ALA A 420 21.68 4.03 20.65
N THR A 421 22.98 4.08 20.37
CA THR A 421 23.58 3.44 19.20
C THR A 421 24.49 2.30 19.64
N PHE A 422 24.29 1.14 19.04
CA PHE A 422 25.04 -0.09 19.32
C PHE A 422 25.81 -0.54 18.08
N TRP A 423 26.97 -1.16 18.28
CA TRP A 423 27.60 -1.97 17.24
C TRP A 423 26.74 -3.22 17.00
N GLY A 424 26.27 -3.39 15.77
CA GLY A 424 25.36 -4.46 15.41
C GLY A 424 25.62 -5.01 14.01
N ALA A 425 24.74 -5.91 13.57
CA ALA A 425 24.84 -6.63 12.31
C ALA A 425 23.70 -6.27 11.34
N ASN A 426 23.75 -6.81 10.12
CA ASN A 426 22.70 -6.61 9.12
C ASN A 426 21.38 -7.30 9.52
N PRO A 427 20.23 -6.58 9.60
CA PRO A 427 18.93 -7.19 9.93
C PRO A 427 18.46 -8.25 8.92
N ASP A 428 18.97 -8.23 7.68
CA ASP A 428 18.63 -9.23 6.66
C ASP A 428 19.05 -10.67 7.05
N HIS A 429 19.93 -10.83 8.04
CA HIS A 429 20.30 -12.17 8.53
C HIS A 429 19.15 -12.87 9.25
N ASN A 430 18.26 -12.12 9.91
CA ASN A 430 17.11 -12.67 10.61
C ASN A 430 16.06 -11.58 10.83
N TYR A 431 14.88 -11.75 10.23
CA TYR A 431 13.79 -10.78 10.30
C TYR A 431 13.08 -10.68 11.66
N MET A 432 13.52 -11.41 12.69
CA MET A 432 12.97 -11.35 14.05
C MET A 432 11.44 -11.55 14.09
N THR A 433 10.90 -12.41 13.22
CA THR A 433 9.46 -12.63 13.10
C THR A 433 8.85 -13.13 14.41
N GLN A 434 7.77 -12.46 14.88
CA GLN A 434 7.15 -12.68 16.20
C GLN A 434 8.09 -12.39 17.39
N SER A 435 9.08 -11.52 17.17
CA SER A 435 10.03 -11.01 18.16
C SER A 435 10.20 -9.50 17.93
N SER A 436 11.24 -8.88 18.48
CA SER A 436 11.55 -7.46 18.30
C SER A 436 13.05 -7.21 18.21
N TYR A 437 13.46 -6.26 17.37
CA TYR A 437 14.84 -5.75 17.30
C TYR A 437 15.21 -4.83 18.46
N LEU A 438 14.22 -4.19 19.09
CA LEU A 438 14.43 -3.25 20.19
C LEU A 438 13.39 -3.41 21.30
N THR A 439 13.74 -2.99 22.51
CA THR A 439 12.75 -2.80 23.58
C THR A 439 13.02 -1.52 24.35
N VAL A 440 11.95 -0.89 24.82
CA VAL A 440 12.01 0.09 25.90
C VAL A 440 11.57 -0.62 27.17
N ASP A 441 12.46 -0.69 28.17
CA ASP A 441 12.15 -1.33 29.44
C ASP A 441 12.01 -0.29 30.55
N MET A 442 10.99 -0.43 31.39
CA MET A 442 10.78 0.33 32.62
C MET A 442 11.20 -0.49 33.85
N ASN A 443 11.86 0.14 34.81
CA ASN A 443 12.14 -0.47 36.10
C ASN A 443 10.93 -0.37 37.03
N VAL A 444 10.25 -1.49 37.25
CA VAL A 444 9.12 -1.62 38.16
C VAL A 444 9.55 -2.44 39.37
N ASN A 445 9.65 -1.80 40.53
CA ASN A 445 10.03 -2.44 41.80
C ASN A 445 11.36 -3.22 41.75
N GLY A 446 12.36 -2.71 41.03
CA GLY A 446 13.67 -3.34 40.88
C GLY A 446 13.75 -4.41 39.79
N SER A 447 12.68 -4.61 39.01
CA SER A 447 12.64 -5.53 37.87
C SER A 447 12.38 -4.77 36.58
N TRP A 448 13.12 -5.08 35.52
CA TRP A 448 12.92 -4.50 34.19
C TRP A 448 11.74 -5.18 33.50
N GLN A 449 10.78 -4.37 33.05
CA GLN A 449 9.61 -4.80 32.29
C GLN A 449 9.59 -4.07 30.96
N THR A 450 9.50 -4.81 29.86
CA THR A 450 9.34 -4.22 28.54
C THR A 450 7.97 -3.57 28.42
N ILE A 451 7.95 -2.32 27.97
CA ILE A 451 6.73 -1.54 27.79
C ILE A 451 6.49 -1.16 26.32
N LEU A 452 7.53 -1.13 25.48
CA LEU A 452 7.45 -0.87 24.05
C LEU A 452 8.40 -1.79 23.26
N LEU A 453 8.02 -2.15 22.05
CA LEU A 453 8.75 -2.95 21.05
C LEU A 453 8.90 -2.17 19.73
N ASP A 454 9.61 -2.72 18.74
CA ASP A 454 9.76 -2.14 17.40
C ASP A 454 8.46 -1.98 16.60
N GLY A 455 7.37 -2.62 17.03
CA GLY A 455 6.02 -2.44 16.50
C GLY A 455 5.25 -1.26 17.09
N ASP A 456 5.76 -0.61 18.15
CA ASP A 456 5.14 0.57 18.74
C ASP A 456 5.59 1.83 17.98
N TRP A 457 4.61 2.68 17.62
CA TRP A 457 4.82 3.89 16.82
C TRP A 457 5.88 4.83 17.37
N ASP A 458 5.98 4.90 18.70
CA ASP A 458 6.91 5.79 19.41
C ASP A 458 8.37 5.32 19.33
N THR A 459 8.63 4.13 18.78
CA THR A 459 9.98 3.57 18.68
C THR A 459 10.45 3.45 17.25
N LYS A 460 11.75 3.63 17.02
CA LYS A 460 12.35 3.47 15.68
C LYS A 460 13.64 2.68 15.75
N PHE A 461 13.79 1.78 14.78
CA PHE A 461 14.98 0.98 14.54
C PHE A 461 15.71 1.49 13.30
N HIS A 462 16.92 2.02 13.47
CA HIS A 462 17.75 2.46 12.36
C HIS A 462 18.97 1.55 12.20
N TRP A 463 19.16 1.00 11.00
CA TRP A 463 20.38 0.32 10.61
C TRP A 463 21.23 1.19 9.68
N LYS A 464 22.54 1.26 9.93
CA LYS A 464 23.48 1.98 9.07
C LYS A 464 24.79 1.22 8.93
N ARG A 465 25.22 0.97 7.69
CA ARG A 465 26.56 0.46 7.36
C ARG A 465 27.64 1.42 7.88
N SER A 466 28.66 0.88 8.54
CA SER A 466 29.85 1.59 9.00
C SER A 466 31.10 0.89 8.48
N GLY A 467 31.88 1.57 7.62
CA GLY A 467 33.02 0.93 6.96
C GLY A 467 32.61 -0.18 5.99
N VAL A 468 33.36 -1.29 5.98
CA VAL A 468 33.18 -2.40 5.03
C VAL A 468 32.15 -3.41 5.53
N ASP A 469 32.31 -3.87 6.77
CA ASP A 469 31.59 -5.01 7.34
C ASP A 469 30.95 -4.72 8.71
N HIS A 470 31.16 -3.55 9.30
CA HIS A 470 30.50 -3.17 10.55
C HIS A 470 29.15 -2.51 10.29
N SER A 471 28.28 -2.48 11.28
CA SER A 471 27.07 -1.67 11.25
C SER A 471 26.75 -1.08 12.61
N LEU A 472 26.02 0.02 12.57
CA LEU A 472 25.46 0.69 13.72
C LEU A 472 23.95 0.49 13.72
N ILE A 473 23.43 0.22 14.91
CA ILE A 473 22.01 0.12 15.20
C ILE A 473 21.65 1.26 16.13
N THR A 474 20.81 2.17 15.70
CA THR A 474 20.26 3.21 16.58
C THR A 474 18.84 2.81 16.97
N VAL A 475 18.62 2.65 18.28
CA VAL A 475 17.30 2.53 18.88
C VAL A 475 16.89 3.93 19.30
N GLU A 476 15.72 4.36 18.84
CA GLU A 476 15.12 5.65 19.14
C GLU A 476 13.76 5.45 19.82
N TRP A 477 13.47 6.27 20.83
CA TRP A 477 12.19 6.33 21.52
C TRP A 477 11.75 7.79 21.66
N ASP A 478 10.64 8.13 21.02
CA ASP A 478 9.92 9.39 21.20
C ASP A 478 9.10 9.30 22.50
N ILE A 479 9.47 10.07 23.52
CA ILE A 479 8.85 9.94 24.84
C ILE A 479 7.50 10.64 24.82
N ALA A 480 6.42 9.87 24.78
CA ALA A 480 5.06 10.39 24.74
C ALA A 480 4.74 11.31 25.95
N PRO A 481 3.88 12.34 25.79
CA PRO A 481 3.53 13.29 26.85
C PRO A 481 2.93 12.66 28.13
N ASP A 482 2.33 11.48 28.02
CA ASP A 482 1.70 10.72 29.12
C ASP A 482 2.61 9.62 29.70
N THR A 483 3.89 9.57 29.29
CA THR A 483 4.87 8.62 29.82
C THR A 483 4.99 8.76 31.33
N THR A 484 4.90 7.63 32.04
CA THR A 484 5.03 7.60 33.49
C THR A 484 6.46 7.99 33.91
N SER A 485 6.62 8.83 34.92
CA SER A 485 7.96 9.14 35.43
C SER A 485 8.60 7.89 36.05
N GLY A 486 9.87 7.63 35.73
CA GLY A 486 10.52 6.39 36.15
C GLY A 486 11.92 6.22 35.58
N GLN A 487 12.51 5.04 35.85
CA GLN A 487 13.78 4.65 35.27
C GLN A 487 13.57 3.73 34.07
N TYR A 488 14.30 4.02 33.01
CA TYR A 488 14.18 3.37 31.72
C TYR A 488 15.54 2.92 31.19
N ARG A 489 15.53 2.01 30.22
CA ARG A 489 16.68 1.64 29.39
C ARG A 489 16.21 1.20 28.01
N LEU A 490 17.10 1.33 27.04
CA LEU A 490 16.91 0.84 25.67
C LEU A 490 17.69 -0.45 25.48
N THR A 491 17.06 -1.45 24.87
CA THR A 491 17.71 -2.73 24.53
C THR A 491 17.65 -2.95 23.03
N HIS A 492 18.69 -3.52 22.46
CA HIS A 492 18.73 -4.02 21.09
C HIS A 492 19.06 -5.52 21.08
N THR A 493 18.36 -6.30 20.25
CA THR A 493 18.67 -7.70 19.97
C THR A 493 18.81 -7.93 18.47
N GLY A 494 19.78 -8.76 18.06
CA GLY A 494 19.99 -9.08 16.64
C GLY A 494 20.77 -10.37 16.43
N TYR A 495 21.03 -10.69 15.17
CA TYR A 495 21.83 -11.84 14.74
C TYR A 495 22.98 -11.38 13.84
N TYR A 496 24.18 -11.86 14.11
CA TYR A 496 25.34 -11.64 13.25
C TYR A 496 25.76 -12.92 12.54
N LYS A 497 26.32 -12.79 11.33
CA LYS A 497 26.85 -13.91 10.55
C LYS A 497 28.36 -14.02 10.74
N GLU A 498 28.81 -15.14 11.31
CA GLU A 498 30.22 -15.42 11.56
C GLU A 498 31.01 -15.71 10.26
N ALA A 499 32.17 -15.08 10.09
CA ALA A 499 32.99 -15.17 8.88
C ALA A 499 33.48 -16.58 8.50
N ILE A 500 33.80 -17.45 9.47
CA ILE A 500 34.41 -18.76 9.19
C ILE A 500 33.35 -19.80 8.83
N THR A 501 32.27 -19.85 9.60
CA THR A 501 31.27 -20.93 9.48
C THR A 501 30.01 -20.50 8.74
N GLY A 502 29.80 -19.19 8.56
CA GLY A 502 28.55 -18.63 8.06
C GLY A 502 27.37 -18.79 9.03
N ARG A 503 27.59 -19.26 10.27
CA ARG A 503 26.52 -19.44 11.25
C ARG A 503 26.04 -18.11 11.79
N LEU A 504 24.73 -18.04 12.03
CA LEU A 504 24.09 -16.93 12.70
C LEU A 504 24.17 -17.10 14.21
N HIS A 505 24.57 -16.04 14.92
CA HIS A 505 24.65 -16.00 16.37
C HIS A 505 23.86 -14.81 16.90
N GLN A 506 23.03 -15.05 17.91
CA GLN A 506 22.27 -13.99 18.56
C GLN A 506 23.18 -13.16 19.47
N TYR A 507 22.94 -11.85 19.51
CA TYR A 507 23.57 -10.92 20.44
C TYR A 507 22.55 -9.92 20.97
N SER A 508 22.90 -9.24 22.06
CA SER A 508 22.10 -8.17 22.66
C SER A 508 22.95 -7.05 23.21
N GLY A 509 22.46 -5.82 23.13
CA GLY A 509 23.02 -4.62 23.76
C GLY A 509 21.99 -3.94 24.64
N VAL A 510 22.45 -3.32 25.74
CA VAL A 510 21.59 -2.60 26.70
C VAL A 510 22.23 -1.26 27.01
N SER A 511 21.48 -0.16 26.91
CA SER A 511 21.95 1.19 27.26
C SER A 511 22.21 1.35 28.76
N SER A 512 22.82 2.45 29.16
CA SER A 512 22.75 2.90 30.55
C SER A 512 21.30 3.15 30.98
N THR A 513 21.04 3.09 32.28
CA THR A 513 19.76 3.51 32.86
C THR A 513 19.62 5.02 32.85
N PHE A 514 18.47 5.51 32.44
CA PHE A 514 18.11 6.92 32.45
C PHE A 514 16.78 7.16 33.15
N THR A 515 16.51 8.41 33.53
CA THR A 515 15.25 8.80 34.18
C THR A 515 14.39 9.64 33.25
N VAL A 516 13.10 9.34 33.17
CA VAL A 516 12.10 10.23 32.59
C VAL A 516 11.33 10.90 33.73
N SER A 517 11.27 12.23 33.73
CA SER A 517 10.60 13.02 34.77
C SER A 517 9.87 14.22 34.16
N ASN A 518 8.64 14.47 34.63
CA ASN A 518 7.83 15.62 34.22
C ASN A 518 8.33 16.96 34.78
#